data_AF-A0A1V5QKF3-F1
#
_entry.id   AF-A0A1V5QKF3-F1
#
_cell.length_a   1.000
_cell.length_b   1.000
_cell.length_c   1.000
_cell.angle_alpha   90.00
_cell.angle_beta   90.00
_cell.angle_gamma   90.00
#
_symmetry.space_group_name_H-M   'P 1'
#
loop_
_entity.id
_entity.type
_entity.pdbx_description
1 polymer ?
#
loop_
_entity_poly.entity_id
_entity_poly.type
_entity_poly.pdbx_seq_one_letter_code
_entity_poly.pdbx_strand_id
1 'polypeptide(L)'
;MKRENTFRLTVCVVAALFCLTESVMAQSLRQAQRGAASQAAAKKEETVKISRFPPPGKTAMVKTPEFQYSVNNTQPRVSRRQREWALFEIKYETSAKWTDELTFVYHVMTKGRDDDNKDIFSYYTATVKYIDIPKGDHMSCVALPPSLVERYGEPVALALEVTGKDGTVMATEALATGIQLPKEWWRDTNVMDKRDAAGNPFLVQRPGLLERSKTPFALINTDDYEVVQ
;
A
#
# COMPACT_ATOMS: atom_id res chain seq x y z
N MET A 1 27.45 75.37 -63.94
CA MET A 1 27.83 75.15 -62.54
C MET A 1 28.63 73.85 -62.48
N LYS A 2 29.94 73.95 -62.18
CA LYS A 2 30.95 72.93 -61.77
C LYS A 2 30.81 71.47 -62.28
N ARG A 3 31.64 71.06 -63.25
CA ARG A 3 32.93 70.31 -63.11
C ARG A 3 32.71 68.82 -62.74
N GLU A 4 32.86 67.90 -63.70
CA GLU A 4 34.09 67.27 -64.21
C GLU A 4 34.36 65.91 -63.55
N ASN A 5 34.40 64.87 -64.42
CA ASN A 5 35.34 63.75 -64.43
C ASN A 5 35.21 62.71 -63.28
N THR A 6 35.48 61.41 -63.41
CA THR A 6 36.30 60.66 -64.36
C THR A 6 36.13 59.16 -64.08
N PHE A 7 36.06 58.37 -65.14
CA PHE A 7 36.88 57.17 -65.38
C PHE A 7 36.65 55.84 -64.62
N ARG A 8 36.30 54.86 -65.48
CA ARG A 8 37.09 53.67 -65.86
C ARG A 8 36.82 52.31 -65.19
N LEU A 9 36.91 51.33 -66.10
CA LEU A 9 37.49 49.99 -65.98
C LEU A 9 36.57 48.79 -65.72
N THR A 10 35.97 48.34 -66.83
CA THR A 10 36.20 47.05 -67.52
C THR A 10 36.32 45.73 -66.73
N VAL A 11 35.64 44.72 -67.32
CA VAL A 11 35.95 43.27 -67.47
C VAL A 11 35.13 42.29 -66.61
N CYS A 12 34.40 41.46 -67.36
CA CYS A 12 33.68 40.23 -67.04
C CYS A 12 34.52 39.17 -66.30
N VAL A 13 33.89 38.23 -65.59
CA VAL A 13 33.99 36.78 -65.83
C VAL A 13 32.88 36.09 -65.02
N VAL A 14 32.05 35.31 -65.73
CA VAL A 14 31.17 34.28 -65.18
C VAL A 14 32.01 33.03 -64.97
N ALA A 15 31.94 32.43 -63.79
CA ALA A 15 32.40 31.06 -63.56
C ALA A 15 31.38 30.33 -62.68
N ALA A 16 30.66 29.41 -63.29
CA ALA A 16 29.90 28.38 -62.61
C ALA A 16 30.78 27.14 -62.39
N LEU A 17 30.33 26.33 -61.43
CA LEU A 17 30.45 24.86 -61.32
C LEU A 17 31.43 24.25 -60.30
N PHE A 18 30.82 23.36 -59.49
CA PHE A 18 31.31 22.18 -58.76
C PHE A 18 32.05 22.35 -57.42
N CYS A 19 31.39 21.97 -56.31
CA CYS A 19 31.62 20.67 -55.63
C CYS A 19 30.93 20.58 -54.24
N LEU A 20 30.14 19.50 -54.09
CA LEU A 20 30.11 18.57 -52.95
C LEU A 20 29.63 19.04 -51.56
N THR A 21 28.40 18.61 -51.26
CA THR A 21 27.96 17.89 -50.05
C THR A 21 28.99 17.76 -48.91
N GLU A 22 28.64 18.31 -47.73
CA GLU A 22 28.67 17.65 -46.42
C GLU A 22 28.58 18.70 -45.30
N SER A 23 27.55 18.58 -44.44
CA SER A 23 27.59 18.86 -42.98
C SER A 23 26.18 19.03 -42.40
N VAL A 24 25.36 17.97 -42.42
CA VAL A 24 24.14 17.87 -41.58
C VAL A 24 24.25 16.63 -40.69
N MET A 25 25.27 16.57 -39.82
CA MET A 25 25.41 15.52 -38.81
C MET A 25 25.99 16.01 -37.47
N ALA A 26 26.21 17.32 -37.28
CA ALA A 26 26.86 17.84 -36.08
C ALA A 26 25.89 18.26 -34.94
N GLN A 27 24.57 18.27 -35.17
CA GLN A 27 23.58 18.72 -34.18
C GLN A 27 22.80 17.60 -33.49
N SER A 28 22.82 16.36 -33.98
CA SER A 28 22.08 15.26 -33.30
C SER A 28 22.83 14.71 -32.07
N LEU A 29 24.16 14.80 -32.03
CA LEU A 29 24.95 14.24 -30.92
C LEU A 29 24.81 15.05 -29.61
N ARG A 30 24.67 16.39 -29.71
CA ARG A 30 24.54 17.25 -28.52
C ARG A 30 23.16 17.15 -27.85
N GLN A 31 22.13 16.72 -28.57
CA GLN A 31 20.80 16.48 -28.00
C GLN A 31 20.67 15.07 -27.42
N ALA A 32 21.38 14.08 -27.97
CA ALA A 32 21.48 12.73 -27.40
C ALA A 32 22.25 12.69 -26.06
N GLN A 33 23.29 13.51 -25.89
CA GLN A 33 24.06 13.56 -24.63
C GLN A 33 23.35 14.30 -23.49
N ARG A 34 22.36 15.16 -23.76
CA ARG A 34 21.51 15.76 -22.71
C ARG A 34 20.33 14.88 -22.29
N GLY A 35 19.93 13.90 -23.12
CA GLY A 35 18.89 12.93 -22.77
C GLY A 35 19.39 11.78 -21.88
N ALA A 36 20.64 11.34 -22.07
CA ALA A 36 21.19 10.18 -21.37
C ALA A 36 21.76 10.47 -19.96
N ALA A 37 22.02 11.74 -19.63
CA ALA A 37 22.60 12.11 -18.32
C ALA A 37 21.56 12.38 -17.21
N SER A 38 20.25 12.20 -17.49
CA SER A 38 19.18 12.38 -16.49
C SER A 38 18.60 11.06 -15.94
N GLN A 39 19.01 9.90 -16.46
CA GLN A 39 18.46 8.60 -16.05
C GLN A 39 19.38 7.75 -15.15
N ALA A 40 20.52 8.30 -14.71
CA ALA A 40 21.40 7.66 -13.76
C ALA A 40 21.48 8.42 -12.42
N ALA A 41 20.40 9.12 -12.04
CA ALA A 41 20.16 9.33 -10.62
C ALA A 41 19.96 7.95 -10.03
N ALA A 42 20.94 7.46 -9.26
CA ALA A 42 20.83 6.23 -8.50
C ALA A 42 19.42 6.19 -7.89
N LYS A 43 18.57 5.27 -8.36
CA LYS A 43 17.27 5.01 -7.75
C LYS A 43 17.61 4.72 -6.30
N LYS A 44 17.38 5.69 -5.43
CA LYS A 44 17.50 5.48 -4.00
C LYS A 44 16.48 4.38 -3.73
N GLU A 45 17.00 3.21 -3.37
CA GLU A 45 16.21 1.99 -3.27
C GLU A 45 15.02 2.29 -2.37
N GLU A 46 13.83 2.16 -2.93
CA GLU A 46 12.60 2.45 -2.23
C GLU A 46 12.44 1.34 -1.18
N THR A 47 12.46 1.74 0.09
CA THR A 47 12.33 0.79 1.19
C THR A 47 11.12 1.13 2.04
N VAL A 48 10.43 0.08 2.46
CA VAL A 48 9.32 0.14 3.40
C VAL A 48 9.72 -0.67 4.61
N LYS A 49 9.60 -0.07 5.80
CA LYS A 49 9.89 -0.74 7.06
C LYS A 49 8.66 -0.74 7.95
N ILE A 50 8.27 -1.91 8.43
CA ILE A 50 7.25 -2.04 9.48
C ILE A 50 7.91 -1.65 10.81
N SER A 51 7.50 -0.52 11.37
CA SER A 51 8.09 0.03 12.60
C SER A 51 7.31 -0.37 13.85
N ARG A 52 6.02 -0.69 13.71
CA ARG A 52 5.20 -1.26 14.78
C ARG A 52 4.18 -2.25 14.20
N PHE A 53 4.18 -3.46 14.75
CA PHE A 53 3.21 -4.49 14.43
C PHE A 53 2.38 -4.85 15.67
N PRO A 54 1.04 -4.80 15.59
CA PRO A 54 0.20 -5.00 16.77
C PRO A 54 0.12 -6.51 17.12
N PRO A 55 0.25 -6.88 18.41
CA PRO A 55 -0.01 -8.25 18.83
C PRO A 55 -1.50 -8.59 18.69
N PRO A 56 -1.86 -9.81 18.23
CA PRO A 56 -3.24 -10.27 18.20
C PRO A 56 -3.78 -10.52 19.63
N GLY A 57 -5.07 -10.85 19.72
CA GLY A 57 -5.76 -11.13 20.99
C GLY A 57 -6.35 -9.87 21.63
N LYS A 58 -6.45 -9.86 22.96
CA LYS A 58 -7.13 -8.79 23.72
C LYS A 58 -6.57 -7.39 23.50
N THR A 59 -5.29 -7.27 23.18
CA THR A 59 -4.64 -5.98 22.88
C THR A 59 -5.08 -5.37 21.57
N ALA A 60 -5.57 -6.18 20.63
CA ALA A 60 -6.17 -5.72 19.39
C ALA A 60 -7.65 -5.35 19.57
N MET A 61 -8.25 -5.62 20.73
CA MET A 61 -9.68 -5.37 20.97
C MET A 61 -9.91 -3.91 21.36
N VAL A 62 -10.74 -3.21 20.59
CA VAL A 62 -11.09 -1.81 20.80
C VAL A 62 -12.61 -1.67 20.86
N LYS A 63 -13.09 -0.90 21.82
CA LYS A 63 -14.52 -0.61 21.95
C LYS A 63 -15.03 0.19 20.75
N THR A 64 -16.26 -0.09 20.34
CA THR A 64 -16.94 0.71 19.30
C THR A 64 -16.94 2.19 19.71
N PRO A 65 -16.43 3.10 18.86
CA PRO A 65 -16.48 4.54 19.11
C PRO A 65 -17.93 5.00 19.33
N GLU A 66 -18.15 5.82 20.35
CA GLU A 66 -19.47 6.39 20.64
C GLU A 66 -19.43 7.90 20.36
N PHE A 67 -20.17 8.33 19.33
CA PHE A 67 -20.34 9.75 19.04
C PHE A 67 -21.49 10.31 19.88
N GLN A 68 -21.17 11.21 20.81
CA GLN A 68 -22.18 12.01 21.51
C GLN A 68 -22.40 13.29 20.70
N TYR A 69 -23.56 13.40 20.05
CA TYR A 69 -24.01 14.65 19.44
C TYR A 69 -25.07 15.32 20.31
N SER A 70 -25.07 16.65 20.35
CA SER A 70 -25.95 17.50 21.18
C SER A 70 -27.38 17.64 20.65
N VAL A 71 -27.75 16.86 19.65
CA VAL A 71 -29.11 16.81 19.09
C VAL A 71 -29.89 15.75 19.85
N ASN A 72 -31.08 16.11 20.37
CA ASN A 72 -31.95 15.21 21.15
C ASN A 72 -31.94 13.80 20.55
N ASN A 73 -31.47 12.83 21.34
CA ASN A 73 -31.30 11.45 20.89
C ASN A 73 -32.66 10.87 20.51
N THR A 74 -33.01 10.91 19.24
CA THR A 74 -34.34 10.52 18.72
C THR A 74 -34.61 9.03 18.87
N GLN A 75 -33.58 8.21 19.11
CA GLN A 75 -33.74 6.78 19.29
C GLN A 75 -32.90 6.24 20.46
N PRO A 76 -33.47 5.41 21.34
CA PRO A 76 -32.71 4.70 22.36
C PRO A 76 -31.72 3.73 21.70
N ARG A 77 -30.60 3.45 22.38
CA ARG A 77 -29.62 2.49 21.89
C ARG A 77 -30.24 1.10 21.72
N VAL A 78 -29.98 0.48 20.58
CA VAL A 78 -30.44 -0.90 20.30
C VAL A 78 -29.60 -1.92 21.05
N SER A 79 -28.26 -1.76 21.10
CA SER A 79 -27.40 -2.63 21.92
C SER A 79 -27.22 -2.04 23.33
N ARG A 80 -27.42 -2.89 24.33
CA ARG A 80 -27.20 -2.53 25.75
C ARG A 80 -25.75 -2.74 26.19
N ARG A 81 -25.00 -3.58 25.45
CA ARG A 81 -23.58 -3.85 25.67
C ARG A 81 -22.75 -3.14 24.61
N GLN A 82 -21.67 -2.50 25.04
CA GLN A 82 -20.65 -1.95 24.15
C GLN A 82 -19.90 -3.12 23.51
N ARG A 83 -19.92 -3.18 22.18
CA ARG A 83 -19.30 -4.25 21.41
C ARG A 83 -17.89 -3.86 21.02
N GLU A 84 -17.02 -4.85 20.84
CA GLU A 84 -15.60 -4.65 20.59
C GLU A 84 -15.24 -5.07 19.16
N TRP A 85 -14.43 -4.25 18.51
CA TRP A 85 -13.80 -4.50 17.23
C TRP A 85 -12.42 -5.07 17.49
N ALA A 86 -11.94 -5.99 16.64
CA ALA A 86 -10.51 -6.24 16.57
C ALA A 86 -9.90 -5.29 15.55
N LEU A 87 -9.01 -4.42 15.99
CA LEU A 87 -8.37 -3.37 15.21
C LEU A 87 -6.88 -3.70 15.07
N PHE A 88 -6.39 -3.71 13.82
CA PHE A 88 -5.00 -4.03 13.53
C PHE A 88 -4.33 -2.83 12.86
N GLU A 89 -3.71 -1.99 13.68
CA GLU A 89 -3.01 -0.78 13.24
C GLU A 89 -1.51 -1.05 13.15
N ILE A 90 -0.97 -0.90 11.95
CA ILE A 90 0.45 -1.06 11.66
C ILE A 90 1.04 0.31 11.39
N LYS A 91 2.19 0.58 12.01
CA LYS A 91 3.01 1.74 11.67
C LYS A 91 4.09 1.29 10.69
N TYR A 92 4.24 2.02 9.60
CA TYR A 92 5.30 1.79 8.62
C TYR A 92 6.02 3.09 8.25
N GLU A 93 7.25 2.95 7.78
CA GLU A 93 8.11 4.06 7.35
C GLU A 93 8.48 3.88 5.87
N THR A 94 8.40 4.95 5.09
CA THR A 94 8.85 5.01 3.68
C THR A 94 10.09 5.88 3.53
N SER A 95 11.07 5.42 2.73
CA SER A 95 12.34 6.13 2.56
C SER A 95 12.43 7.02 1.31
N ALA A 96 11.65 6.70 0.28
CA ALA A 96 11.56 7.48 -0.96
C ALA A 96 10.79 8.79 -0.74
N LYS A 97 11.09 9.82 -1.53
CA LYS A 97 10.40 11.13 -1.44
C LYS A 97 8.88 10.97 -1.61
N TRP A 98 8.51 10.15 -2.58
CA TRP A 98 7.16 9.72 -2.89
C TRP A 98 7.23 8.25 -3.29
N THR A 99 6.27 7.48 -2.80
CA THR A 99 6.01 6.09 -3.16
C THR A 99 4.67 6.10 -3.89
N ASP A 100 4.68 5.68 -5.16
CA ASP A 100 3.48 5.71 -6.02
C ASP A 100 2.36 4.85 -5.44
N GLU A 101 2.71 3.65 -4.98
CA GLU A 101 1.74 2.61 -4.61
C GLU A 101 2.36 1.56 -3.70
N LEU A 102 1.64 1.21 -2.63
CA LEU A 102 1.90 0.03 -1.81
C LEU A 102 0.62 -0.79 -1.65
N THR A 103 0.74 -2.10 -1.81
CA THR A 103 -0.35 -3.04 -1.57
C THR A 103 -0.09 -3.83 -0.29
N PHE A 104 -1.01 -3.73 0.66
CA PHE A 104 -0.98 -4.41 1.95
C PHE A 104 -1.94 -5.58 1.91
N VAL A 105 -1.44 -6.80 2.02
CA VAL A 105 -2.26 -8.01 2.13
C VAL A 105 -2.25 -8.47 3.58
N TYR A 106 -3.42 -8.35 4.22
CA TYR A 106 -3.65 -8.76 5.59
C TYR A 106 -4.15 -10.20 5.64
N HIS A 107 -3.68 -10.91 6.67
CA HIS A 107 -4.06 -12.28 6.98
C HIS A 107 -4.38 -12.36 8.47
N VAL A 108 -5.64 -12.59 8.82
CA VAL A 108 -6.10 -12.66 10.21
C VAL A 108 -6.70 -14.01 10.50
N MET A 109 -6.22 -14.67 11.56
CA MET A 109 -6.80 -15.88 12.10
C MET A 109 -7.48 -15.57 13.43
N THR A 110 -8.74 -15.99 13.58
CA THR A 110 -9.46 -15.95 14.87
C THR A 110 -9.67 -17.36 15.41
N LYS A 111 -9.80 -17.47 16.73
CA LYS A 111 -10.12 -18.71 17.43
C LYS A 111 -11.39 -18.52 18.25
N GLY A 112 -12.44 -19.22 17.87
CA GLY A 112 -13.72 -19.29 18.58
C GLY A 112 -13.99 -20.70 19.08
N ARG A 113 -15.22 -20.91 19.56
CA ARG A 113 -15.74 -22.24 19.88
C ARG A 113 -17.08 -22.47 19.21
N ASP A 114 -17.34 -23.71 18.83
CA ASP A 114 -18.64 -24.16 18.34
C ASP A 114 -19.61 -24.49 19.48
N ASP A 115 -20.81 -24.95 19.10
CA ASP A 115 -21.85 -25.37 20.04
C ASP A 115 -21.43 -26.60 20.88
N ASP A 116 -20.51 -27.43 20.36
CA ASP A 116 -19.89 -28.57 21.06
C ASP A 116 -18.66 -28.16 21.90
N ASN A 117 -18.37 -26.87 22.01
CA ASN A 117 -17.22 -26.30 22.71
C ASN A 117 -15.85 -26.75 22.13
N LYS A 118 -15.81 -27.15 20.86
CA LYS A 118 -14.60 -27.42 20.09
C LYS A 118 -14.05 -26.13 19.50
N ASP A 119 -12.73 -26.05 19.38
CA ASP A 119 -12.07 -24.89 18.78
C ASP A 119 -12.38 -24.79 17.28
N ILE A 120 -12.88 -23.63 16.84
CA ILE A 120 -13.02 -23.27 15.43
C ILE A 120 -12.02 -22.17 15.09
N PHE A 121 -11.26 -22.35 14.02
CA PHE A 121 -10.42 -21.31 13.46
C PHE A 121 -11.08 -20.69 12.22
N SER A 122 -11.10 -19.37 12.18
CA SER A 122 -11.57 -18.62 11.00
C SER A 122 -10.45 -17.79 10.42
N TYR A 123 -10.38 -17.73 9.10
CA TYR A 123 -9.37 -16.99 8.37
C TYR A 123 -10.01 -15.89 7.53
N TYR A 124 -9.44 -14.70 7.65
CA TYR A 124 -9.86 -13.52 6.93
C TYR A 124 -8.68 -12.92 6.20
N THR A 125 -8.94 -12.37 5.03
CA THR A 125 -7.95 -11.62 4.26
C THR A 125 -8.55 -10.33 3.74
N ALA A 126 -7.71 -9.30 3.64
CA ALA A 126 -8.06 -8.02 3.06
C ALA A 126 -6.83 -7.46 2.34
N THR A 127 -7.06 -6.95 1.14
CA THR A 127 -6.04 -6.23 0.38
C THR A 127 -6.37 -4.75 0.45
N VAL A 128 -5.41 -3.95 0.90
CA VAL A 128 -5.53 -2.49 1.00
C VAL A 128 -4.43 -1.87 0.16
N LYS A 129 -4.83 -1.06 -0.81
CA LYS A 129 -3.93 -0.41 -1.73
C LYS A 129 -3.84 1.07 -1.39
N TYR A 130 -2.65 1.54 -1.05
CA TYR A 130 -2.36 2.95 -0.78
C TYR A 130 -1.62 3.55 -1.96
N ILE A 131 -1.90 4.82 -2.25
CA ILE A 131 -1.30 5.57 -3.36
C ILE A 131 -0.76 6.91 -2.88
N ASP A 132 0.15 7.48 -3.65
CA ASP A 132 0.70 8.83 -3.44
C ASP A 132 1.25 9.04 -2.01
N ILE A 133 2.08 8.10 -1.54
CA ILE A 133 2.56 8.05 -0.16
C ILE A 133 3.82 8.92 -0.05
N PRO A 134 3.84 10.01 0.73
CA PRO A 134 5.05 10.81 0.91
C PRO A 134 6.08 10.07 1.76
N LYS A 135 7.32 10.55 1.76
CA LYS A 135 8.34 10.08 2.72
C LYS A 135 7.89 10.31 4.16
N GLY A 136 7.96 9.29 5.01
CA GLY A 136 7.79 9.48 6.45
C GLY A 136 7.17 8.29 7.16
N ASP A 137 6.52 8.60 8.28
CA ASP A 137 5.78 7.67 9.13
C ASP A 137 4.31 7.66 8.71
N HIS A 138 3.75 6.46 8.61
CA HIS A 138 2.41 6.22 8.11
C HIS A 138 1.70 5.12 8.89
N MET A 139 0.37 5.08 8.79
CA MET A 139 -0.45 4.02 9.35
C MET A 139 -1.24 3.27 8.28
N SER A 140 -1.38 1.97 8.50
CA SER A 140 -2.28 1.11 7.75
C SER A 140 -3.15 0.33 8.73
N CYS A 141 -4.43 0.15 8.40
CA CYS A 141 -5.36 -0.47 9.34
C CYS A 141 -6.45 -1.29 8.65
N VAL A 142 -6.72 -2.45 9.25
CA VAL A 142 -7.92 -3.26 9.01
C VAL A 142 -8.61 -3.58 10.32
N ALA A 143 -9.91 -3.83 10.26
CA ALA A 143 -10.73 -4.14 11.42
C ALA A 143 -11.67 -5.32 11.16
N LEU A 144 -11.87 -6.17 12.17
CA LEU A 144 -12.97 -7.14 12.22
C LEU A 144 -14.16 -6.55 12.98
N PRO A 145 -15.36 -6.56 12.39
CA PRO A 145 -16.59 -6.17 13.05
C PRO A 145 -16.90 -6.98 14.30
N PRO A 146 -17.62 -6.39 15.28
CA PRO A 146 -17.91 -7.08 16.54
C PRO A 146 -18.77 -8.34 16.37
N SER A 147 -19.63 -8.39 15.35
CA SER A 147 -20.40 -9.60 15.04
C SER A 147 -19.54 -10.78 14.64
N LEU A 148 -18.39 -10.54 13.98
CA LEU A 148 -17.47 -11.61 13.62
C LEU A 148 -16.63 -12.03 14.83
N VAL A 149 -16.18 -11.08 15.65
CA VAL A 149 -15.46 -11.38 16.88
C VAL A 149 -16.34 -12.17 17.85
N GLU A 150 -17.59 -11.75 18.07
CA GLU A 150 -18.51 -12.46 18.96
C GLU A 150 -18.83 -13.88 18.47
N ARG A 151 -18.92 -14.08 17.16
CA ARG A 151 -19.28 -15.37 16.57
C ARG A 151 -18.09 -16.32 16.40
N TYR A 152 -16.92 -15.79 16.07
CA TYR A 152 -15.74 -16.56 15.66
C TYR A 152 -14.52 -16.34 16.54
N GLY A 153 -14.72 -15.66 17.67
CA GLY A 153 -13.75 -15.44 18.72
C GLY A 153 -12.70 -14.37 18.41
N GLU A 154 -11.74 -14.29 19.33
CA GLU A 154 -10.68 -13.28 19.29
C GLU A 154 -9.61 -13.64 18.24
N PRO A 155 -8.90 -12.64 17.69
CA PRO A 155 -7.75 -12.88 16.84
C PRO A 155 -6.64 -13.60 17.59
N VAL A 156 -6.05 -14.62 16.96
CA VAL A 156 -4.92 -15.39 17.51
C VAL A 156 -3.69 -15.35 16.61
N ALA A 157 -3.83 -14.97 15.34
CA ALA A 157 -2.70 -14.68 14.48
C ALA A 157 -3.00 -13.52 13.52
N LEU A 158 -1.97 -12.74 13.24
CA LEU A 158 -1.97 -11.66 12.26
C LEU A 158 -0.70 -11.81 11.42
N ALA A 159 -0.84 -11.71 10.11
CA ALA A 159 0.27 -11.54 9.20
C ALA A 159 -0.03 -10.44 8.18
N LEU A 160 1.04 -9.81 7.71
CA LEU A 160 1.01 -8.75 6.72
C LEU A 160 2.09 -9.01 5.69
N GLU A 161 1.73 -8.82 4.43
CA GLU A 161 2.66 -8.65 3.33
C GLU A 161 2.45 -7.28 2.68
N VAL A 162 3.56 -6.57 2.45
CA VAL A 162 3.57 -5.30 1.73
C VAL A 162 4.32 -5.49 0.43
N THR A 163 3.65 -5.21 -0.69
CA THR A 163 4.25 -5.23 -2.02
C THR A 163 4.26 -3.84 -2.64
N GLY A 164 5.30 -3.56 -3.42
CA GLY A 164 5.36 -2.37 -4.26
C GLY A 164 4.50 -2.52 -5.52
N LYS A 165 4.41 -1.45 -6.30
CA LYS A 165 3.69 -1.38 -7.59
C LYS A 165 4.12 -2.44 -8.60
N ASP A 166 5.38 -2.87 -8.54
CA ASP A 166 5.97 -3.89 -9.40
C ASP A 166 5.69 -5.33 -8.92
N GLY A 167 5.01 -5.49 -7.78
CA GLY A 167 4.72 -6.76 -7.13
C GLY A 167 5.87 -7.27 -6.26
N THR A 168 6.97 -6.52 -6.11
CA THR A 168 8.09 -6.91 -5.24
C THR A 168 7.66 -6.83 -3.78
N VAL A 169 7.90 -7.90 -3.02
CA VAL A 169 7.66 -7.91 -1.56
C VAL A 169 8.69 -7.02 -0.88
N MET A 170 8.21 -5.95 -0.24
CA MET A 170 9.05 -4.94 0.41
C MET A 170 9.16 -5.19 1.92
N ALA A 171 8.11 -5.72 2.54
CA ALA A 171 8.09 -6.06 3.95
C ALA A 171 7.10 -7.18 4.24
N THR A 172 7.42 -8.02 5.23
CA THR A 172 6.55 -9.11 5.70
C THR A 172 6.73 -9.25 7.21
N GLU A 173 5.62 -9.33 7.94
CA GLU A 173 5.62 -9.49 9.39
C GLU A 173 4.47 -10.38 9.82
N ALA A 174 4.68 -11.19 10.86
CA ALA A 174 3.63 -12.05 11.40
C ALA A 174 3.81 -12.30 12.89
N LEU A 175 2.69 -12.32 13.61
CA LEU A 175 2.61 -12.64 15.02
C LEU A 175 1.45 -13.60 15.28
N ALA A 176 1.66 -14.52 16.22
CA ALA A 176 0.63 -15.39 16.74
C ALA A 176 0.67 -15.36 18.28
N THR A 177 -0.47 -15.55 18.92
CA THR A 177 -0.60 -15.56 20.38
C THR A 177 -1.50 -16.72 20.80
N GLY A 178 -1.03 -17.50 21.77
CA GLY A 178 -1.77 -18.65 22.29
C GLY A 178 -1.81 -19.88 21.36
N ILE A 179 -1.13 -19.83 20.22
CA ILE A 179 -0.97 -20.95 19.28
C ILE A 179 0.44 -20.96 18.69
N GLN A 180 0.97 -22.14 18.40
CA GLN A 180 2.24 -22.30 17.67
C GLN A 180 1.95 -22.42 16.19
N LEU A 181 2.50 -21.51 15.39
CA LEU A 181 2.38 -21.51 13.94
C LEU A 181 3.76 -21.39 13.28
N PRO A 182 3.93 -21.90 12.05
CA PRO A 182 5.10 -21.59 11.22
C PRO A 182 5.25 -20.10 10.98
N LYS A 183 6.48 -19.65 10.63
CA LYS A 183 6.78 -18.24 10.38
C LYS A 183 5.87 -17.62 9.32
N GLU A 184 5.63 -18.34 8.22
CA GLU A 184 4.79 -17.91 7.09
C GLU A 184 3.51 -18.74 6.99
N TRP A 185 2.82 -18.91 8.13
CA TRP A 185 1.66 -19.81 8.25
C TRP A 185 0.55 -19.59 7.22
N TRP A 186 0.39 -18.39 6.68
CA TRP A 186 -0.64 -18.05 5.68
C TRP A 186 -0.28 -18.57 4.27
N ARG A 187 0.97 -18.98 4.07
CA ARG A 187 1.47 -19.60 2.83
C ARG A 187 1.61 -21.12 2.94
N ASP A 188 1.58 -21.65 4.16
CA ASP A 188 1.80 -23.06 4.43
C ASP A 188 0.51 -23.88 4.20
N THR A 189 0.53 -24.75 3.20
CA THR A 189 -0.59 -25.64 2.88
C THR A 189 -0.92 -26.60 4.04
N ASN A 190 0.05 -26.94 4.89
CA ASN A 190 -0.19 -27.77 6.08
C ASN A 190 -0.98 -27.02 7.18
N VAL A 191 -1.09 -25.69 7.07
CA VAL A 191 -1.94 -24.86 7.93
C VAL A 191 -3.26 -24.57 7.21
N MET A 192 -3.18 -24.06 5.98
CA MET A 192 -4.34 -23.57 5.22
C MET A 192 -5.28 -24.70 4.77
N ASP A 193 -4.72 -25.83 4.34
CA ASP A 193 -5.49 -26.98 3.83
C ASP A 193 -5.67 -28.08 4.86
N LYS A 194 -5.22 -27.85 6.11
CA LYS A 194 -5.36 -28.81 7.19
C LYS A 194 -6.83 -29.23 7.37
N ARG A 195 -7.03 -30.53 7.52
CA ARG A 195 -8.33 -31.14 7.83
C ARG A 195 -8.28 -31.90 9.14
N ASP A 196 -9.40 -31.98 9.84
CA ASP A 196 -9.56 -32.83 11.02
C ASP A 196 -9.76 -34.31 10.62
N ALA A 197 -9.86 -35.20 11.62
CA ALA A 197 -10.08 -36.63 11.40
C ALA A 197 -11.41 -36.96 10.69
N ALA A 198 -12.38 -36.04 10.71
CA ALA A 198 -13.65 -36.16 10.03
C ALA A 198 -13.63 -35.51 8.62
N GLY A 199 -12.49 -34.95 8.19
CA GLY A 199 -12.32 -34.30 6.89
C GLY A 199 -12.77 -32.83 6.85
N ASN A 200 -13.18 -32.23 7.97
CA ASN A 200 -13.59 -30.83 8.01
C ASN A 200 -12.37 -29.89 7.97
N PRO A 201 -12.50 -28.70 7.36
CA PRO A 201 -11.44 -27.69 7.38
C PRO A 201 -11.12 -27.24 8.80
N PHE A 202 -9.84 -27.35 9.17
CA PHE A 202 -9.33 -26.78 10.42
C PHE A 202 -9.49 -25.25 10.43
N LEU A 203 -9.25 -24.62 9.28
CA LEU A 203 -9.29 -23.18 9.09
C LEU A 203 -10.37 -22.84 8.05
N VAL A 204 -11.40 -22.10 8.48
CA VAL A 204 -12.53 -21.74 7.60
C VAL A 204 -12.34 -20.32 7.07
N GLN A 205 -12.22 -20.16 5.76
CA GLN A 205 -12.14 -18.83 5.14
C GLN A 205 -13.47 -18.10 5.25
N ARG A 206 -13.42 -16.82 5.62
CA ARG A 206 -14.61 -15.97 5.82
C ARG A 206 -14.38 -14.56 5.27
N PRO A 207 -15.43 -13.91 4.75
CA PRO A 207 -15.37 -12.50 4.38
C PRO A 207 -15.56 -11.60 5.63
N GLY A 208 -15.31 -10.31 5.45
CA GLY A 208 -15.70 -9.28 6.43
C GLY A 208 -14.57 -8.66 7.24
N LEU A 209 -13.32 -8.91 6.88
CA LEU A 209 -12.21 -8.03 7.28
C LEU A 209 -12.32 -6.74 6.46
N LEU A 210 -12.44 -5.61 7.16
CA LEU A 210 -12.70 -4.31 6.56
C LEU A 210 -11.45 -3.46 6.61
N GLU A 211 -11.15 -2.76 5.53
CA GLU A 211 -10.20 -1.65 5.58
C GLU A 211 -10.80 -0.46 6.35
N ARG A 212 -9.94 0.37 6.94
CA ARG A 212 -10.31 1.40 7.91
C ARG A 212 -11.42 2.37 7.44
N SER A 213 -11.43 2.78 6.18
CA SER A 213 -12.42 3.72 5.61
C SER A 213 -13.85 3.18 5.62
N LYS A 214 -14.01 1.85 5.62
CA LYS A 214 -15.31 1.14 5.77
C LYS A 214 -15.72 0.92 7.23
N THR A 215 -15.02 1.51 8.19
CA THR A 215 -15.25 1.30 9.62
C THR A 215 -15.63 2.60 10.35
N PRO A 216 -16.20 2.52 11.57
CA PRO A 216 -16.42 3.70 12.40
C PRO A 216 -15.14 4.47 12.77
N PHE A 217 -13.96 3.88 12.57
CA PHE A 217 -12.67 4.49 12.89
C PHE A 217 -12.16 5.40 11.76
N ALA A 218 -12.83 5.45 10.60
CA ALA A 218 -12.40 6.19 9.41
C ALA A 218 -12.07 7.68 9.67
N LEU A 219 -12.71 8.29 10.67
CA LEU A 219 -12.59 9.72 10.98
C LEU A 219 -11.62 10.02 12.15
N ILE A 220 -10.93 9.02 12.70
CA ILE A 220 -10.06 9.19 13.89
C ILE A 220 -8.59 9.25 13.46
N ASN A 221 -7.91 10.38 13.65
CA ASN A 221 -6.52 10.59 13.19
C ASN A 221 -6.37 10.38 11.67
N THR A 222 -7.24 10.98 10.88
CA THR A 222 -7.25 10.79 9.42
C THR A 222 -5.92 11.16 8.75
N ASP A 223 -5.19 12.13 9.29
CA ASP A 223 -3.89 12.58 8.75
C ASP A 223 -2.76 11.53 8.86
N ASP A 224 -2.95 10.47 9.67
CA ASP A 224 -1.96 9.39 9.82
C ASP A 224 -2.08 8.32 8.72
N TYR A 225 -3.12 8.39 7.87
CA TYR A 225 -3.44 7.36 6.87
C TYR A 225 -3.49 7.93 5.46
N GLU A 226 -2.97 7.14 4.53
CA GLU A 226 -2.93 7.51 3.13
C GLU A 226 -4.21 7.12 2.38
N VAL A 227 -4.39 7.68 1.19
CA VAL A 227 -5.56 7.44 0.34
C VAL A 227 -5.59 5.97 -0.10
N VAL A 228 -6.75 5.34 0.10
CA VAL A 228 -7.02 3.96 -0.33
C VAL A 228 -7.68 3.96 -1.71
N GLN A 229 -7.21 3.08 -2.60
CA GLN A 229 -7.79 2.84 -3.94
C GLN A 229 -8.61 1.55 -4.01
#